data_AF-A0A8R2NWF9-F1
#
_entry.id   AF-A0A8R2NWF9-F1
#
_cell.length_a   1.000
_cell.length_b   1.000
_cell.length_c   1.000
_cell.angle_alpha   90.00
_cell.angle_beta   90.00
_cell.angle_gamma   90.00
#
_symmetry.space_group_name_H-M   'P 1'
#
loop_
_entity.id
_entity.type
_entity.pdbx_description
1 polymer ?
#
loop_
_entity_poly.entity_id
_entity_poly.type
_entity_poly.pdbx_seq_one_letter_code
_entity_poly.pdbx_strand_id
1 'polypeptide(L)' 'MTLCESSEEKASPTKLTAYRKAIDNLDNDRKWQTDTAVGKRIGLYKLSGELGKGNFSQVKTGYHELTKGT' A
#
# COMPACT_ATOMS: atom_id res chain seq x y z
N MET A 1 -4.15 -36.63 5.71
CA MET A 1 -4.19 -35.21 5.29
C MET A 1 -3.97 -34.38 6.53
N THR A 2 -2.72 -33.96 6.74
CA THR A 2 -2.30 -33.19 7.91
C THR A 2 -2.84 -31.76 7.78
N LEU A 3 -3.57 -31.28 8.78
CA LEU A 3 -3.88 -29.85 8.91
C LEU A 3 -2.55 -29.12 9.14
N CYS A 4 -2.20 -28.20 8.24
CA CYS A 4 -1.20 -27.18 8.55
C CYS A 4 -1.85 -26.18 9.50
N GLU A 5 -1.59 -26.32 10.79
CA GLU A 5 -1.80 -25.26 11.77
C GLU A 5 -0.89 -24.09 11.42
N SER A 6 -1.48 -23.03 10.85
CA SER A 6 -0.83 -21.73 10.70
C SER A 6 -0.59 -21.17 12.10
N SER A 7 0.59 -21.44 12.63
CA SER A 7 1.04 -20.91 13.92
C SER A 7 1.26 -19.40 13.75
N GLU A 8 0.32 -18.59 14.26
CA GLU A 8 0.52 -17.15 14.41
C GLU A 8 1.55 -16.90 15.52
N GLU A 9 2.84 -17.01 15.17
CA GLU A 9 3.92 -16.51 16.00
C GLU A 9 3.80 -14.98 16.08
N LYS A 10 3.17 -14.48 17.15
CA LYS A 10 3.13 -13.06 17.49
C LYS A 10 4.54 -12.62 17.88
N ALA A 11 5.35 -12.32 16.89
CA ALA A 11 6.63 -11.65 17.06
C ALA A 11 6.43 -10.38 17.90
N SER A 12 7.23 -10.24 18.96
CA SER A 12 7.34 -9.02 19.77
C SER A 12 7.41 -7.77 18.88
N PRO A 13 6.83 -6.62 19.26
CA PRO A 13 6.81 -5.42 18.42
C PRO A 13 8.21 -4.82 18.34
N THR A 14 9.06 -5.40 17.49
CA THR A 14 10.21 -4.70 16.94
C THR A 14 9.64 -3.47 16.25
N LYS A 15 10.14 -2.27 16.58
CA LYS A 15 9.70 -1.05 15.88
C LYS A 15 10.02 -1.23 14.39
N LEU A 16 9.01 -1.62 13.59
CA LEU A 16 9.18 -1.72 12.15
C LEU A 16 9.63 -0.35 11.61
N THR A 17 10.59 -0.38 10.68
CA THR A 17 10.98 0.83 9.95
C THR A 17 9.78 1.38 9.19
N ALA A 18 9.79 2.68 8.87
CA ALA A 18 8.71 3.29 8.10
C ALA A 18 8.45 2.55 6.77
N TYR A 19 9.52 2.14 6.08
CA TYR A 19 9.43 1.30 4.89
C TYR A 19 8.73 -0.04 5.16
N ARG A 20 9.17 -0.79 6.19
CA ARG A 20 8.60 -2.09 6.51
C ARG A 20 7.11 -1.99 6.87
N LYS A 21 6.70 -0.93 7.58
CA LYS A 21 5.29 -0.65 7.86
C LYS A 21 4.49 -0.35 6.59
N ALA A 22 5.06 0.39 5.65
CA ALA A 22 4.37 0.70 4.40
C ALA A 22 4.18 -0.55 3.52
N ILE A 23 5.14 -1.48 3.54
CA ILE A 23 5.00 -2.79 2.89
C ILE A 23 3.93 -3.62 3.60
N ASP A 24 3.97 -3.71 4.94
CA ASP A 24 2.96 -4.44 5.72
C ASP A 24 1.54 -3.90 5.47
N ASN A 25 1.37 -2.58 5.40
CA ASN A 25 0.09 -1.98 5.03
C ASN A 25 -0.34 -2.35 3.60
N LEU A 26 0.59 -2.39 2.65
CA LEU A 26 0.25 -2.77 1.28
C LEU A 26 -0.31 -4.20 1.21
N ASP A 27 0.25 -5.10 2.02
CA ASP A 27 -0.12 -6.52 2.02
C ASP A 27 -1.36 -6.78 2.90
N ASN A 28 -1.48 -6.11 4.04
CA ASN A 28 -2.42 -6.47 5.11
C ASN A 28 -3.48 -5.41 5.42
N ASP A 29 -3.29 -4.13 5.05
CA ASP A 29 -4.26 -3.07 5.35
C ASP A 29 -5.42 -3.08 4.34
N ARG A 30 -6.63 -3.35 4.84
CA ARG A 30 -7.85 -3.45 4.02
C ARG A 30 -8.15 -2.17 3.24
N LYS A 31 -7.83 -1.00 3.79
CA LYS A 31 -8.06 0.27 3.10
C LYS A 31 -7.09 0.45 1.95
N TRP A 32 -5.83 0.06 2.11
CA TRP A 32 -4.84 0.08 1.03
C TRP A 32 -5.20 -0.89 -0.08
N GLN A 33 -5.61 -2.11 0.26
CA GLN A 33 -6.12 -3.08 -0.72
C GLN A 33 -7.32 -2.52 -1.48
N THR A 34 -8.26 -1.88 -0.78
CA THR A 34 -9.42 -1.23 -1.41
C THR A 34 -8.99 -0.09 -2.33
N ASP A 35 -8.13 0.81 -1.86
CA ASP A 35 -7.60 1.93 -2.65
C ASP A 35 -6.87 1.43 -3.91
N THR A 36 -6.15 0.30 -3.83
CA THR A 36 -5.51 -0.35 -4.99
C THR A 36 -6.54 -0.93 -5.95
N ALA A 37 -7.55 -1.65 -5.45
CA ALA A 37 -8.60 -2.25 -6.27
C ALA A 37 -9.39 -1.21 -7.07
N VAL A 38 -9.65 -0.02 -6.50
CA VAL A 38 -10.35 1.07 -7.18
C VAL A 38 -9.41 1.99 -7.98
N GLY A 39 -8.11 1.68 -8.06
CA GLY A 39 -7.13 2.45 -8.83
C GLY A 39 -6.75 3.81 -8.21
N LYS A 40 -6.96 4.01 -6.91
CA LYS A 40 -6.50 5.19 -6.15
C LYS A 40 -5.08 5.05 -5.62
N ARG A 41 -4.54 3.83 -5.55
CA ARG A 41 -3.18 3.54 -5.08
C ARG A 41 -2.46 2.59 -6.02
N ILE A 42 -1.18 2.84 -6.25
CA ILE A 42 -0.27 1.96 -7.01
C ILE A 42 0.98 1.79 -6.16
N GLY A 43 1.14 0.60 -5.56
CA GLY A 43 2.20 0.33 -4.58
C GLY A 43 2.21 1.37 -3.45
N LEU A 44 3.35 2.02 -3.25
CA LEU A 44 3.54 3.04 -2.22
C LEU A 44 3.06 4.44 -2.63
N TYR A 45 2.57 4.61 -3.87
CA TYR A 45 2.01 5.88 -4.33
C TYR A 45 0.50 5.92 -4.17
N LYS A 46 0.00 7.00 -3.58
CA LYS A 46 -1.42 7.32 -3.59
C LYS A 46 -1.68 8.44 -4.59
N LEU A 47 -2.58 8.17 -5.54
CA LEU A 47 -2.93 9.07 -6.61
C LEU A 47 -3.84 10.19 -6.08
N SER A 48 -3.64 11.41 -6.58
CA SER A 48 -4.37 12.61 -6.20
C SER A 48 -4.60 13.49 -7.43
N GLY A 49 -5.84 13.66 -7.86
CA GLY A 49 -6.17 14.50 -9.01
C GLY A 49 -5.64 13.99 -10.36
N GLU A 50 -6.11 14.63 -11.42
CA GLU A 50 -5.70 14.38 -12.80
C GLU A 50 -4.99 15.63 -13.34
N LEU A 51 -3.78 15.46 -13.85
CA LEU A 51 -3.04 16.53 -14.53
C LEU A 51 -3.44 16.65 -15.99
N GLY A 52 -3.83 15.54 -16.61
CA GLY A 52 -4.29 15.54 -17.99
C GLY A 52 -4.56 14.14 -18.51
N LYS A 53 -5.23 14.08 -19.64
CA LYS A 53 -5.60 12.85 -20.32
C LYS A 53 -5.39 13.02 -21.83
N GLY A 54 -4.72 12.04 -22.43
CA GLY A 54 -4.58 11.91 -23.87
C GLY A 54 -5.40 10.73 -24.39
N ASN A 55 -5.27 10.43 -25.68
CA ASN A 55 -6.01 9.34 -26.33
C ASN A 55 -5.74 7.96 -25.69
N PHE A 56 -4.52 7.73 -25.19
CA PHE A 56 -4.09 6.43 -24.65
C PHE A 56 -3.43 6.51 -23.27
N SER A 57 -3.49 7.67 -22.61
CA SER A 57 -2.83 7.87 -21.33
C SER A 57 -3.60 8.81 -20.42
N GLN A 58 -3.45 8.61 -19.12
CA GLN A 58 -3.88 9.53 -18.08
C GLN A 58 -2.67 9.85 -17.22
N VAL A 59 -2.45 11.13 -16.95
CA VAL A 59 -1.40 11.61 -16.07
C VAL A 59 -2.06 12.08 -14.78
N LYS A 60 -1.71 11.47 -13.67
CA LYS A 60 -2.23 11.79 -12.33
C LYS A 60 -1.08 12.20 -11.44
N THR A 61 -1.32 13.13 -10.51
CA THR A 61 -0.32 13.34 -9.45
C THR A 61 -0.41 12.20 -8.45
N GLY A 62 0.69 11.91 -7.78
CA GLY A 62 0.71 10.95 -6.69
C GLY A 62 1.74 11.36 -5.67
N TYR A 63 1.47 11.05 -4.40
CA TYR A 63 2.43 11.20 -3.32
C TYR A 63 2.92 9.83 -2.89
N HIS A 64 4.22 9.75 -2.62
CA HIS A 64 4.82 8.55 -2.07
C HIS A 64 4.55 8.51 -0.56
N GLU A 65 4.14 7.36 -0.03
CA GLU A 65 3.74 7.23 1.38
C GLU A 65 4.84 7.72 2.33
N LEU A 66 6.10 7.34 2.05
CA LEU A 66 7.23 7.63 2.92
C LEU A 66 7.76 9.08 2.80
N THR A 67 7.29 9.85 1.81
CA THR A 67 7.68 11.25 1.65
C THR A 67 6.58 12.21 2.10
N LYS A 68 5.45 11.67 2.58
CA LYS A 68 4.42 12.48 3.22
C LYS A 68 5.01 12.96 4.54
N GLY A 69 5.49 14.21 4.55
CA GLY A 69 6.25 14.78 5.65
C GLY A 69 5.60 14.53 7.00
N THR A 70 6.44 14.20 7.99
CA THR A 70 6.13 14.18 9.42
C THR A 70 5.37 15.41 9.88
#